data_AF-A0AAJ8LFK1-F1
#
_entry.id   AF-A0AAJ8LFK1-F1
#
_cell.length_a   1.000
_cell.length_b   1.000
_cell.length_c   1.000
_cell.angle_alpha   90.00
_cell.angle_beta   90.00
_cell.angle_gamma   90.00
#
_symmetry.space_group_name_H-M   'P 1'
#
loop_
_entity.id
_entity.type
_entity.pdbx_description
1 polymer ?
#
loop_
_entity_poly.entity_id
_entity_poly.type
_entity_poly.pdbx_seq_one_letter_code
_entity_poly.pdbx_strand_id
1 'polypeptide(L)'
;MPLQNPLWEIIEPHLVSAGLYTVQDPTYGRWLLPPHPPHLSLINDPGVSHNYRRVFLPPYGSFKSKQEAYDSTQIIHAEDVKLVKEELETGVKHGGRWVCYSTWEMKDEPKGGWDGGGKGRGRDLVLIHGEMNSYIPSLLLLPAALHVVLTDVVQNDLARGREQRKVFLSGASMGGWTVLYYILKYPPTSSPEVVVSQAADPDATPPEEGAGKGYGDAERSRKGEKTRIHVAGAFVLCPMVEGSLPLAKAVRGNVSDDPKVEEDFFSDLMLKVGSDEADDEKRQRVLADWKSWLLQRC
;
A
#
# COMPACT_ATOMS: atom_id res chain seq x y z
N MET A 1 23.66 8.79 5.28
CA MET A 1 22.65 8.21 6.20
C MET A 1 23.30 8.14 7.57
N PRO A 2 22.76 8.78 8.62
CA PRO A 2 23.26 8.51 9.96
C PRO A 2 23.02 7.02 10.23
N LEU A 3 24.06 6.36 10.75
CA LEU A 3 24.06 4.94 11.10
C LEU A 3 22.77 4.59 11.86
N GLN A 4 21.98 3.66 11.31
CA GLN A 4 20.85 3.05 12.01
C GLN A 4 21.39 2.42 13.28
N ASN A 5 21.24 3.11 14.40
CA ASN A 5 21.46 2.55 15.71
C ASN A 5 20.16 1.82 16.09
N PRO A 6 20.14 0.48 16.20
CA PRO A 6 18.92 -0.25 16.54
C PRO A 6 18.28 0.21 17.85
N LEU A 7 19.08 0.74 18.79
CA LEU A 7 18.55 1.33 20.02
C LEU A 7 17.75 2.60 19.76
N TRP A 8 18.13 3.38 18.75
CA TRP A 8 17.38 4.58 18.36
C TRP A 8 16.00 4.22 17.82
N GLU A 9 15.89 3.18 16.99
CA GLU A 9 14.59 2.70 16.47
C GLU A 9 13.63 2.24 17.59
N ILE A 10 14.18 1.76 18.72
CA ILE A 10 13.41 1.38 19.91
C ILE A 10 13.02 2.61 20.74
N ILE A 11 13.94 3.56 20.93
CA ILE A 11 13.77 4.70 21.86
C ILE A 11 12.97 5.84 21.22
N GLU A 12 13.17 6.11 19.93
CA GLU A 12 12.57 7.24 19.22
C GLU A 12 11.04 7.30 19.36
N PRO A 13 10.27 6.21 19.17
CA PRO A 13 8.81 6.27 19.31
C PRO A 13 8.35 6.76 20.68
N HIS A 14 9.08 6.42 21.74
CA HIS A 14 8.79 6.87 23.10
C HIS A 14 9.14 8.36 23.29
N LEU A 15 10.28 8.82 22.74
CA LEU A 15 10.66 10.23 22.79
C LEU A 15 9.68 11.11 22.02
N VAL A 16 9.24 10.67 20.84
CA VAL A 16 8.22 11.35 20.04
C VAL A 16 6.89 11.39 20.80
N SER A 17 6.47 10.27 21.38
CA SER A 17 5.23 10.19 22.16
C SER A 17 5.25 11.06 23.42
N ALA A 18 6.42 11.30 24.00
CA ALA A 18 6.61 12.18 25.16
C ALA A 18 6.80 13.65 24.78
N GLY A 19 6.82 13.99 23.48
CA GLY A 19 7.10 15.36 23.01
C GLY A 19 8.55 15.80 23.20
N LEU A 20 9.47 14.86 23.46
CA LEU A 20 10.90 15.11 23.71
C LEU A 20 11.73 15.07 22.42
N TYR A 21 11.15 14.59 21.32
CA TYR A 21 11.80 14.56 20.01
C TYR A 21 10.79 14.81 18.90
N THR A 22 11.21 15.52 17.86
CA THR A 22 10.42 15.75 16.64
C THR A 22 11.15 15.12 15.47
N VAL A 23 10.48 14.19 14.80
CA VAL A 23 10.99 13.55 13.59
C VAL A 23 11.13 14.59 12.49
N GLN A 24 12.35 14.81 12.00
CA GLN A 24 12.63 15.81 10.96
C GLN A 24 12.12 15.38 9.58
N ASP A 25 12.25 14.09 9.27
CA ASP A 25 11.72 13.48 8.07
C ASP A 25 10.76 12.33 8.47
N PRO A 26 9.44 12.55 8.40
CA PRO A 26 8.45 11.54 8.81
C PRO A 26 8.41 10.32 7.87
N THR A 27 9.15 10.34 6.76
CA THR A 27 9.32 9.21 5.85
C THR A 27 10.55 8.37 6.19
N TYR A 28 11.33 8.77 7.20
CA TYR A 28 12.55 8.08 7.62
C TYR A 28 13.57 7.94 6.48
N GLY A 29 13.75 9.00 5.69
CA GLY A 29 14.69 9.06 4.57
C GLY A 29 14.15 8.47 3.27
N ARG A 30 12.96 7.87 3.28
CA ARG A 30 12.40 7.21 2.09
C ARG A 30 11.98 8.18 1.00
N TRP A 31 11.60 9.41 1.37
CA TRP A 31 11.16 10.43 0.43
C TRP A 31 12.21 10.74 -0.63
N LEU A 32 13.48 10.73 -0.23
CA LEU A 32 14.61 11.11 -1.08
C LEU A 32 15.36 9.90 -1.65
N LEU A 33 14.79 8.69 -1.54
CA LEU A 33 15.39 7.52 -2.16
C LEU A 33 15.37 7.67 -3.68
N PRO A 34 16.46 7.30 -4.37
CA PRO A 34 16.45 7.28 -5.82
C PRO A 34 15.45 6.23 -6.33
N PRO A 35 14.94 6.37 -7.56
CA PRO A 35 14.09 5.36 -8.15
C PRO A 35 14.78 3.98 -8.15
N HIS A 36 14.00 2.95 -7.85
CA HIS A 36 14.47 1.57 -7.89
C HIS A 36 15.01 1.24 -9.30
N PRO A 37 16.27 0.77 -9.46
CA PRO A 37 16.89 0.66 -10.79
C PRO A 37 16.09 -0.14 -11.83
N PRO A 38 15.43 -1.26 -11.50
CA PRO A 38 14.55 -1.98 -12.43
C PRO A 38 13.39 -1.16 -12.98
N HIS A 39 12.96 -0.10 -12.27
CA HIS A 39 11.87 0.77 -12.73
C HIS A 39 12.36 1.85 -13.72
N LEU A 40 13.67 2.10 -13.80
CA LEU A 40 14.23 3.17 -14.63
C LEU A 40 13.92 2.99 -16.12
N SER A 41 13.80 1.75 -16.59
CA SER A 41 13.42 1.47 -17.98
C SER A 41 12.04 2.04 -18.33
N LEU A 42 11.06 1.90 -17.42
CA LEU A 42 9.74 2.49 -17.59
C LEU A 42 9.73 4.00 -17.31
N ILE A 43 10.48 4.48 -16.31
CA ILE A 43 10.50 5.92 -15.96
C ILE A 43 11.06 6.75 -17.11
N ASN A 44 12.09 6.22 -17.75
CA ASN A 44 12.80 6.89 -18.83
C ASN A 44 12.17 6.62 -20.21
N ASP A 45 11.11 5.80 -20.29
CA ASP A 45 10.43 5.53 -21.55
C ASP A 45 9.67 6.80 -22.00
N PRO A 46 9.99 7.38 -23.17
CA PRO A 46 9.32 8.59 -23.66
C PRO A 46 7.82 8.36 -23.96
N GLY A 47 7.40 7.12 -24.19
CA GLY A 47 6.02 6.71 -24.40
C GLY A 47 5.21 6.53 -23.11
N VAL A 48 5.86 6.60 -21.94
CA VAL A 48 5.21 6.52 -20.62
C VAL A 48 5.22 7.90 -19.97
N SER A 49 4.11 8.24 -19.34
CA SER A 49 4.02 9.36 -18.39
C SER A 49 4.06 8.80 -16.98
N HIS A 50 4.92 9.36 -16.14
CA HIS A 50 5.10 8.96 -14.76
C HIS A 50 4.94 10.18 -13.86
N ASN A 51 4.10 10.08 -12.84
CA ASN A 51 3.87 11.15 -11.89
C ASN A 51 3.80 10.59 -10.47
N TYR A 52 4.45 11.27 -9.53
CA TYR A 52 4.25 11.01 -8.11
C TYR A 52 3.21 11.96 -7.55
N ARG A 53 2.40 11.44 -6.64
CA ARG A 53 1.36 12.20 -5.98
C ARG A 53 1.33 11.85 -4.50
N ARG A 54 1.10 12.85 -3.66
CA ARG A 54 0.87 12.64 -2.24
C ARG A 54 -0.48 13.19 -1.81
N VAL A 55 -1.09 12.48 -0.87
CA VAL A 55 -2.40 12.79 -0.33
C VAL A 55 -2.26 12.95 1.18
N PHE A 56 -2.60 14.13 1.68
CA PHE A 56 -2.51 14.49 3.09
C PHE A 56 -3.74 14.04 3.86
N LEU A 57 -3.48 13.57 5.07
CA LEU A 57 -4.46 13.13 6.04
C LEU A 57 -4.40 14.05 7.27
N PRO A 58 -5.48 14.17 8.06
CA PRO A 58 -5.44 14.95 9.28
C PRO A 58 -4.28 14.49 10.20
N PRO A 59 -3.62 15.43 10.88
CA PRO A 59 -2.52 15.09 11.78
C PRO A 59 -3.01 14.23 12.94
N TYR A 60 -2.11 13.46 13.55
CA TYR A 60 -2.45 12.57 14.68
C TYR A 60 -3.14 13.30 15.85
N GLY A 61 -2.77 14.56 16.10
CA GLY A 61 -3.37 15.37 17.17
C GLY A 61 -4.85 15.73 16.96
N SER A 62 -5.40 15.50 15.75
CA SER A 62 -6.83 15.71 15.46
C SER A 62 -7.73 14.57 15.94
N PHE A 63 -7.17 13.47 16.44
CA PHE A 63 -7.92 12.26 16.80
C PHE A 63 -7.84 11.95 18.29
N LYS A 64 -8.87 11.27 18.82
CA LYS A 64 -8.88 10.85 20.24
C LYS A 64 -7.90 9.70 20.50
N SER A 65 -7.63 8.90 19.48
CA SER A 65 -6.72 7.75 19.57
C SER A 65 -5.90 7.56 18.29
N LYS A 66 -4.75 6.88 18.42
CA LYS A 66 -3.95 6.46 17.26
C LYS A 66 -4.72 5.52 16.34
N GLN A 67 -5.59 4.67 16.90
CA GLN A 67 -6.39 3.72 16.12
C GLN A 67 -7.37 4.44 15.19
N GLU A 68 -8.03 5.49 15.70
CA GLU A 68 -8.89 6.37 14.91
C GLU A 68 -8.10 7.06 13.78
N ALA A 69 -6.90 7.54 14.10
CA ALA A 69 -6.01 8.12 13.10
C ALA A 69 -5.64 7.09 12.02
N TYR A 70 -5.15 5.90 12.39
CA TYR A 70 -4.72 4.86 11.44
C TYR A 70 -5.82 4.44 10.48
N ASP A 71 -7.06 4.43 10.94
CA ASP A 71 -8.18 4.01 10.12
C ASP A 71 -8.84 5.15 9.32
N SER A 72 -8.48 6.40 9.61
CA SER A 72 -9.02 7.57 8.91
C SER A 72 -8.62 7.59 7.43
N THR A 73 -9.61 7.87 6.59
CA THR A 73 -9.50 8.05 5.13
C THR A 73 -9.81 9.48 4.69
N GLN A 74 -9.87 10.42 5.62
CA GLN A 74 -10.20 11.82 5.34
C GLN A 74 -9.06 12.48 4.55
N ILE A 75 -9.35 12.95 3.34
CA ILE A 75 -8.40 13.71 2.52
C ILE A 75 -8.53 15.19 2.87
N ILE A 76 -7.43 15.81 3.28
CA ILE A 76 -7.39 17.26 3.58
C ILE A 76 -6.73 18.08 2.48
N HIS A 77 -5.81 17.49 1.72
CA HIS A 77 -5.09 18.12 0.61
C HIS A 77 -4.43 17.04 -0.25
N ALA A 78 -4.19 17.30 -1.53
CA ALA A 78 -3.45 16.39 -2.40
C ALA A 78 -2.70 17.16 -3.49
N GLU A 79 -1.50 16.69 -3.84
CA GLU A 79 -0.64 17.39 -4.80
C GLU A 79 0.34 16.45 -5.50
N ASP A 80 0.72 16.85 -6.72
CA ASP A 80 1.79 16.20 -7.46
C ASP A 80 3.15 16.59 -6.86
N VAL A 81 4.09 15.66 -6.83
CA VAL A 81 5.39 15.83 -6.18
C VAL A 81 6.54 15.32 -7.05
N LYS A 82 7.74 15.80 -6.75
CA LYS A 82 8.99 15.45 -7.44
C LYS A 82 9.98 14.68 -6.56
N LEU A 83 9.60 14.39 -5.32
CA LEU A 83 10.43 13.70 -4.33
C LEU A 83 11.71 14.49 -4.00
N VAL A 84 11.55 15.79 -3.73
CA VAL A 84 12.64 16.70 -3.38
C VAL A 84 12.61 17.10 -1.91
N LYS A 85 13.72 17.64 -1.38
CA LYS A 85 13.89 17.90 0.05
C LYS A 85 12.90 18.96 0.57
N GLU A 86 12.61 19.97 -0.23
CA GLU A 86 11.72 21.08 0.10
C GLU A 86 10.28 20.59 0.36
N GLU A 87 9.90 19.47 -0.26
CA GLU A 87 8.58 18.86 -0.07
C GLU A 87 8.42 18.23 1.32
N LEU A 88 9.51 17.85 2.00
CA LEU A 88 9.43 17.35 3.38
C LEU A 88 8.96 18.46 4.32
N GLU A 89 9.49 19.67 4.16
CA GLU A 89 9.12 20.82 5.00
C GLU A 89 7.65 21.21 4.79
N THR A 90 7.19 21.25 3.54
CA THR A 90 5.77 21.50 3.26
C THR A 90 4.89 20.35 3.75
N GLY A 91 5.37 19.10 3.66
CA GLY A 91 4.67 17.94 4.17
C GLY A 91 4.45 18.00 5.68
N VAL A 92 5.48 18.40 6.44
CA VAL A 92 5.39 18.62 7.89
C VAL A 92 4.43 19.76 8.22
N LYS A 93 4.45 20.87 7.45
CA LYS A 93 3.48 21.98 7.62
C LYS A 93 2.03 21.56 7.40
N HIS A 94 1.79 20.59 6.52
CA HIS A 94 0.47 19.97 6.30
C HIS A 94 0.12 18.85 7.29
N GLY A 95 0.87 18.74 8.40
CA GLY A 95 0.53 17.84 9.51
C GLY A 95 1.36 16.56 9.58
N GLY A 96 2.33 16.36 8.68
CA GLY A 96 3.29 15.25 8.82
C GLY A 96 2.75 13.87 8.45
N ARG A 97 1.50 13.78 7.96
CA ARG A 97 0.84 12.50 7.63
C ARG A 97 0.32 12.53 6.20
N TRP A 98 0.89 11.69 5.35
CA TRP A 98 0.48 11.55 3.95
C TRP A 98 0.69 10.13 3.42
N VAL A 99 -0.05 9.81 2.36
CA VAL A 99 0.17 8.62 1.53
C VAL A 99 0.78 9.10 0.22
N CYS A 100 1.83 8.43 -0.25
CA CYS A 100 2.45 8.71 -1.53
C CYS A 100 2.23 7.53 -2.48
N TYR A 101 1.92 7.83 -3.74
CA TYR A 101 1.81 6.84 -4.79
C TYR A 101 2.33 7.39 -6.11
N SER A 102 2.53 6.51 -7.09
CA SER A 102 2.95 6.88 -8.44
C SER A 102 1.97 6.34 -9.47
N THR A 103 1.67 7.13 -10.50
CA THR A 103 0.90 6.67 -11.66
C THR A 103 1.79 6.56 -12.88
N TRP A 104 1.50 5.55 -13.71
CA TRP A 104 2.25 5.23 -14.92
C TRP A 104 1.22 5.06 -16.03
N GLU A 105 1.16 6.02 -16.95
CA GLU A 105 0.18 6.01 -18.04
C GLU A 105 0.91 6.03 -19.38
N MET A 106 0.61 5.07 -20.27
CA MET A 106 1.04 5.12 -21.66
C MET A 106 0.44 6.35 -22.34
N LYS A 107 1.27 7.15 -23.02
CA LYS A 107 0.83 8.38 -23.71
C LYS A 107 0.04 8.07 -24.97
N ASP A 108 0.52 7.09 -25.72
CA ASP A 108 -0.05 6.68 -27.01
C ASP A 108 -0.24 5.16 -27.03
N GLU A 109 -1.09 4.71 -27.94
CA GLU A 109 -1.21 3.29 -28.27
C GLU A 109 0.14 2.78 -28.80
N PRO A 110 0.64 1.62 -28.30
CA PRO A 110 1.90 1.06 -28.77
C PRO A 110 1.89 0.80 -30.28
N LYS A 111 3.05 0.93 -30.92
CA LYS A 111 3.21 0.63 -32.35
C LYS A 111 2.88 -0.84 -32.61
N GLY A 112 1.95 -1.09 -33.55
CA GLY A 112 1.39 -2.42 -33.80
C GLY A 112 0.02 -2.63 -33.17
N GLY A 113 -0.50 -1.63 -32.44
CA GLY A 113 -1.71 -1.75 -31.66
C GLY A 113 -1.45 -2.50 -30.36
N TRP A 114 -2.51 -2.68 -29.57
CA TRP A 114 -2.43 -3.46 -28.35
C TRP A 114 -2.43 -4.97 -28.67
N ASP A 115 -1.41 -5.69 -28.20
CA ASP A 115 -1.42 -7.15 -28.22
C ASP A 115 -2.70 -7.69 -27.54
N GLY A 116 -3.28 -8.74 -28.13
CA GLY A 116 -4.58 -9.27 -27.70
C GLY A 116 -5.79 -8.40 -28.07
N GLY A 117 -5.66 -7.33 -28.86
CA GLY A 117 -6.79 -6.51 -29.31
C GLY A 117 -7.27 -5.47 -28.30
N GLY A 118 -6.37 -4.97 -27.44
CA GLY A 118 -6.70 -3.91 -26.47
C GLY A 118 -7.22 -4.42 -25.14
N LYS A 119 -6.99 -5.70 -24.82
CA LYS A 119 -7.35 -6.28 -23.52
C LYS A 119 -6.55 -5.58 -22.42
N GLY A 120 -7.25 -4.93 -21.49
CA GLY A 120 -6.63 -4.05 -20.50
C GLY A 120 -6.85 -2.55 -20.77
N ARG A 121 -7.26 -2.16 -21.97
CA ARG A 121 -7.52 -0.75 -22.31
C ARG A 121 -8.61 -0.15 -21.41
N GLY A 122 -8.32 1.00 -20.82
CA GLY A 122 -9.20 1.68 -19.87
C GLY A 122 -9.34 0.97 -18.51
N ARG A 123 -8.44 0.03 -18.21
CA ARG A 123 -8.34 -0.65 -16.92
C ARG A 123 -7.02 -0.29 -16.25
N ASP A 124 -7.08 0.11 -15.00
CA ASP A 124 -5.88 0.35 -14.20
C ASP A 124 -5.52 -0.90 -13.40
N LEU A 125 -4.22 -1.20 -13.37
CA LEU A 125 -3.66 -2.17 -12.44
C LEU A 125 -3.06 -1.42 -11.26
N VAL A 126 -3.60 -1.65 -10.07
CA VAL A 126 -3.10 -1.05 -8.84
C VAL A 126 -2.27 -2.08 -8.11
N LEU A 127 -0.97 -1.81 -8.03
CA LEU A 127 0.02 -2.67 -7.39
C LEU A 127 0.23 -2.22 -5.94
N ILE A 128 0.00 -3.13 -5.00
CA ILE A 128 0.26 -2.91 -3.59
C ILE A 128 1.43 -3.79 -3.16
N HIS A 129 2.54 -3.16 -2.82
CA HIS A 129 3.76 -3.86 -2.41
C HIS A 129 3.60 -4.52 -1.03
N GLY A 130 4.38 -5.57 -0.78
CA GLY A 130 4.49 -6.21 0.54
C GLY A 130 5.33 -5.41 1.54
N GLU A 131 5.46 -5.92 2.77
CA GLU A 131 6.38 -5.35 3.75
C GLU A 131 7.82 -5.72 3.40
N MET A 132 8.62 -4.72 3.06
CA MET A 132 10.04 -4.79 3.33
C MET A 132 10.44 -3.50 4.06
N ASN A 133 10.86 -3.67 5.32
CA ASN A 133 11.51 -2.66 6.18
C ASN A 133 10.64 -1.55 6.82
N SER A 134 9.33 -1.72 7.03
CA SER A 134 8.46 -0.69 7.65
C SER A 134 7.86 -1.15 8.98
N TYR A 135 7.84 -0.28 9.99
CA TYR A 135 7.02 -0.50 11.19
C TYR A 135 5.56 -0.18 10.88
N ILE A 136 4.68 -1.17 10.97
CA ILE A 136 3.24 -1.01 10.73
C ILE A 136 2.49 -1.16 12.05
N PRO A 137 2.07 -0.05 12.66
CA PRO A 137 1.47 -0.09 14.00
C PRO A 137 0.05 -0.66 14.01
N SER A 138 -0.59 -0.76 12.83
CA SER A 138 -1.95 -1.31 12.68
C SER A 138 -2.18 -1.76 11.24
N LEU A 139 -2.77 -2.94 11.08
CA LEU A 139 -3.19 -3.47 9.78
C LEU A 139 -4.32 -2.66 9.14
N LEU A 140 -5.01 -1.79 9.89
CA LEU A 140 -6.03 -0.89 9.35
C LEU A 140 -5.45 0.24 8.48
N LEU A 141 -4.18 0.60 8.70
CA LEU A 141 -3.53 1.70 8.02
C LEU A 141 -3.48 1.48 6.50
N LEU A 142 -3.23 0.24 6.09
CA LEU A 142 -3.02 -0.11 4.69
C LEU A 142 -4.30 -0.11 3.84
N PRO A 143 -5.41 -0.74 4.24
CA PRO A 143 -6.67 -0.62 3.51
C PRO A 143 -7.21 0.82 3.54
N ALA A 144 -6.97 1.59 4.60
CA ALA A 144 -7.28 3.02 4.62
C ALA A 144 -6.42 3.80 3.62
N ALA A 145 -5.12 3.55 3.55
CA ALA A 145 -4.23 4.17 2.56
C ALA A 145 -4.63 3.81 1.12
N LEU A 146 -4.97 2.55 0.85
CA LEU A 146 -5.47 2.13 -0.46
C LEU A 146 -6.78 2.85 -0.82
N HIS A 147 -7.71 3.00 0.15
CA HIS A 147 -8.94 3.77 -0.06
C HIS A 147 -8.66 5.23 -0.41
N VAL A 148 -7.74 5.87 0.31
CA VAL A 148 -7.31 7.25 0.07
C VAL A 148 -6.74 7.42 -1.33
N VAL A 149 -5.84 6.53 -1.75
CA VAL A 149 -5.25 6.56 -3.10
C VAL A 149 -6.33 6.43 -4.17
N LEU A 150 -7.22 5.44 -4.04
CA LEU A 150 -8.27 5.22 -5.05
C LEU A 150 -9.28 6.37 -5.07
N THR A 151 -9.55 6.99 -3.92
CA THR A 151 -10.42 8.18 -3.85
C THR A 151 -9.79 9.37 -4.58
N ASP A 152 -8.51 9.66 -4.33
CA ASP A 152 -7.79 10.76 -5.01
C ASP A 152 -7.62 10.50 -6.52
N VAL A 153 -7.41 9.24 -6.93
CA VAL A 153 -7.42 8.86 -8.36
C VAL A 153 -8.76 9.20 -9.02
N VAL A 154 -9.88 8.85 -8.37
CA VAL A 154 -11.22 9.19 -8.89
C VAL A 154 -11.43 10.69 -8.92
N GLN A 155 -11.04 11.42 -7.87
CA GLN A 155 -11.13 12.89 -7.84
C GLN A 155 -10.39 13.50 -9.03
N ASN A 156 -9.18 13.02 -9.31
CA ASN A 156 -8.37 13.52 -10.42
C ASN A 156 -8.96 13.14 -11.79
N ASP A 157 -9.50 11.92 -11.93
CA ASP A 157 -10.17 11.50 -13.17
C ASP A 157 -11.40 12.37 -13.47
N LEU A 158 -12.29 12.55 -12.47
CA LEU A 158 -13.48 13.40 -12.62
C LEU A 158 -13.10 14.86 -12.91
N ALA A 159 -12.09 15.41 -12.22
CA ALA A 159 -11.61 16.76 -12.46
C ALA A 159 -11.05 16.96 -13.88
N ARG A 160 -10.56 15.89 -14.51
CA ARG A 160 -10.08 15.89 -15.91
C ARG A 160 -11.17 15.50 -16.92
N GLY A 161 -12.42 15.34 -16.49
CA GLY A 161 -13.52 14.92 -17.34
C GLY A 161 -13.40 13.48 -17.85
N ARG A 162 -12.62 12.64 -17.18
CA ARG A 162 -12.49 11.21 -17.48
C ARG A 162 -13.62 10.44 -16.79
N GLU A 163 -14.13 9.41 -17.46
CA GLU A 163 -14.97 8.41 -16.81
C GLU A 163 -14.16 7.59 -15.80
N GLN A 164 -14.84 7.02 -14.80
CA GLN A 164 -14.22 6.14 -13.83
C GLN A 164 -13.59 4.91 -14.50
N ARG A 165 -12.27 4.77 -14.34
CA ARG A 165 -11.52 3.62 -14.85
C ARG A 165 -11.87 2.35 -14.07
N LYS A 166 -11.84 1.21 -14.78
CA LYS A 166 -12.02 -0.11 -14.14
C LYS A 166 -10.73 -0.48 -13.44
N VAL A 167 -10.78 -0.75 -12.14
CA VAL A 167 -9.56 -1.06 -11.37
C VAL A 167 -9.43 -2.54 -11.09
N PHE A 168 -8.23 -3.09 -11.32
CA PHE A 168 -7.79 -4.39 -10.84
C PHE A 168 -6.80 -4.21 -9.71
N LEU A 169 -7.03 -4.89 -8.60
CA LEU A 169 -6.12 -4.86 -7.45
C LEU A 169 -5.17 -6.05 -7.51
N SER A 170 -3.89 -5.81 -7.31
CA SER A 170 -2.89 -6.88 -7.17
C SER A 170 -2.02 -6.62 -5.95
N GLY A 171 -1.93 -7.60 -5.07
CA GLY A 171 -1.15 -7.50 -3.84
C GLY A 171 -0.39 -8.79 -3.53
N ALA A 172 0.85 -8.64 -3.06
CA ALA A 172 1.69 -9.73 -2.60
C ALA A 172 2.02 -9.59 -1.10
N SER A 173 2.09 -10.72 -0.38
CA SER A 173 2.30 -10.78 1.08
C SER A 173 1.28 -9.89 1.80
N MET A 174 1.73 -8.95 2.63
CA MET A 174 0.85 -7.99 3.29
C MET A 174 0.09 -7.07 2.32
N GLY A 175 0.64 -6.79 1.13
CA GLY A 175 -0.11 -6.10 0.08
C GLY A 175 -1.33 -6.91 -0.38
N GLY A 176 -1.22 -8.24 -0.37
CA GLY A 176 -2.32 -9.16 -0.64
C GLY A 176 -3.40 -9.09 0.44
N TRP A 177 -3.00 -9.12 1.71
CA TRP A 177 -3.92 -8.91 2.83
C TRP A 177 -4.61 -7.56 2.74
N THR A 178 -3.87 -6.50 2.39
CA THR A 178 -4.42 -5.15 2.19
C THR A 178 -5.56 -5.15 1.18
N VAL A 179 -5.40 -5.85 0.04
CA VAL A 179 -6.46 -6.00 -0.97
C VAL A 179 -7.69 -6.69 -0.40
N LEU A 180 -7.50 -7.82 0.32
CA LEU A 180 -8.61 -8.58 0.92
C LEU A 180 -9.37 -7.73 1.95
N TYR A 181 -8.65 -7.13 2.89
CA TYR A 181 -9.24 -6.24 3.91
C TYR A 181 -9.94 -5.04 3.29
N TYR A 182 -9.36 -4.42 2.26
CA TYR A 182 -9.97 -3.28 1.56
C TYR A 182 -11.32 -3.66 0.92
N ILE A 183 -11.38 -4.80 0.23
CA ILE A 183 -12.59 -5.28 -0.45
C ILE A 183 -13.69 -5.64 0.55
N LEU A 184 -13.31 -6.19 1.71
CA LEU A 184 -14.22 -6.55 2.80
C LEU A 184 -14.72 -5.32 3.57
N LYS A 185 -13.83 -4.36 3.83
CA LYS A 185 -14.13 -3.17 4.65
C LYS A 185 -15.04 -2.18 3.94
N TYR A 186 -14.77 -1.87 2.67
CA TYR A 186 -15.52 -0.84 1.96
C TYR A 186 -16.52 -1.47 0.98
N PRO A 187 -17.83 -1.20 1.12
CA PRO A 187 -18.83 -1.65 0.15
C PRO A 187 -18.62 -0.98 -1.23
N PRO A 188 -18.85 -1.70 -2.35
CA PRO A 188 -18.70 -1.13 -3.68
C PRO A 188 -19.85 -0.16 -4.01
N THR A 189 -19.54 0.87 -4.79
CA THR A 189 -20.51 1.75 -5.48
C THR A 189 -20.22 1.80 -6.98
N SER A 190 -21.25 2.02 -7.79
CA SER A 190 -21.14 2.31 -9.22
C SER A 190 -21.04 3.80 -9.53
N SER A 191 -21.18 4.67 -8.52
CA SER A 191 -21.08 6.12 -8.70
C SER A 191 -19.73 6.63 -8.17
N PRO A 192 -18.82 7.09 -9.05
CA PRO A 192 -17.57 7.72 -8.63
C PRO A 192 -17.82 9.02 -7.86
N GLU A 193 -18.90 9.74 -8.14
CA GLU A 193 -19.27 10.99 -7.47
C GLU A 193 -19.55 10.76 -5.98
N VAL A 194 -20.18 9.62 -5.61
CA VAL A 194 -20.38 9.25 -4.21
C VAL A 194 -19.03 9.07 -3.50
N VAL A 195 -18.07 8.39 -4.13
CA VAL A 195 -16.72 8.20 -3.55
C VAL A 195 -16.06 9.55 -3.30
N VAL A 196 -16.11 10.46 -4.28
CA VAL A 196 -15.52 11.80 -4.15
C VAL A 196 -16.23 12.65 -3.09
N SER A 197 -17.56 12.56 -3.00
CA SER A 197 -18.33 13.31 -2.00
C SER A 197 -17.94 12.94 -0.56
N GLN A 198 -17.48 11.71 -0.35
CA GLN A 198 -17.05 11.19 0.96
C GLN A 198 -15.57 11.47 1.26
N ALA A 199 -14.81 12.07 0.33
CA ALA A 199 -13.35 12.20 0.46
C ALA A 199 -12.95 13.05 1.68
N ALA A 200 -13.63 14.18 1.90
CA ALA A 200 -13.34 15.12 2.99
C ALA A 200 -14.00 14.72 4.32
N ASP A 201 -14.87 13.72 4.32
CA ASP A 201 -15.58 13.27 5.52
C ASP A 201 -14.72 12.32 6.37
N PRO A 202 -14.89 12.29 7.70
CA PRO A 202 -14.35 11.21 8.52
C PRO A 202 -15.00 9.86 8.15
N ASP A 203 -14.29 8.77 8.40
CA ASP A 203 -14.89 7.43 8.30
C ASP A 203 -15.87 7.19 9.47
N ALA A 204 -16.69 6.14 9.39
CA ALA A 204 -17.61 5.76 10.46
C ALA A 204 -16.85 5.62 11.79
N THR A 205 -17.32 6.31 12.82
CA THR A 205 -16.67 6.29 14.14
C THR A 205 -16.66 4.85 14.66
N PRO A 206 -15.52 4.36 15.19
CA PRO A 206 -15.50 3.11 15.94
C PRO A 206 -16.56 3.13 17.06
N PRO A 207 -17.16 1.98 17.42
CA PRO A 207 -17.95 1.90 18.63
C PRO A 207 -17.09 2.24 19.86
N GLU A 208 -17.73 2.70 20.94
CA GLU A 208 -17.07 2.78 22.25
C GLU A 208 -16.56 1.39 22.66
N GLU A 209 -15.49 1.34 23.46
CA GLU A 209 -14.87 0.09 23.90
C GLU A 209 -15.91 -0.82 24.58
N GLY A 210 -16.05 -2.06 24.08
CA GLY A 210 -17.04 -3.03 24.57
C GLY A 210 -18.48 -2.81 24.05
N ALA A 211 -18.73 -1.81 23.22
CA ALA A 211 -20.06 -1.52 22.64
C ALA A 211 -20.25 -2.05 21.22
N GLY A 212 -19.17 -2.53 20.56
CA GLY A 212 -19.24 -3.13 19.24
C GLY A 212 -19.71 -4.59 19.28
N LYS A 213 -19.68 -5.24 18.11
CA LYS A 213 -19.95 -6.67 17.96
C LYS A 213 -18.69 -7.38 17.44
N GLY A 214 -18.73 -8.70 17.33
CA GLY A 214 -17.64 -9.49 16.74
C GLY A 214 -16.45 -9.72 17.68
N TYR A 215 -15.30 -10.11 17.12
CA TYR A 215 -14.10 -10.39 17.90
C TYR A 215 -13.52 -9.09 18.50
N GLY A 216 -13.48 -9.00 19.83
CA GLY A 216 -12.96 -7.84 20.55
C GLY A 216 -13.92 -6.64 20.59
N ASP A 217 -15.21 -6.84 20.32
CA ASP A 217 -16.27 -5.82 20.42
C ASP A 217 -15.96 -4.50 19.70
N ALA A 218 -15.26 -4.61 18.56
CA ALA A 218 -14.75 -3.47 17.79
C ALA A 218 -15.37 -3.35 16.39
N GLU A 219 -16.32 -4.22 16.02
CA GLU A 219 -17.00 -4.16 14.72
C GLU A 219 -17.86 -2.89 14.59
N ARG A 220 -17.67 -2.16 13.49
CA ARG A 220 -18.43 -0.94 13.20
C ARG A 220 -19.80 -1.25 12.65
N SER A 221 -20.73 -0.31 12.83
CA SER A 221 -21.96 -0.34 12.05
C SER A 221 -21.63 -0.09 10.58
N ARG A 222 -22.11 -0.99 9.70
CA ARG A 222 -22.03 -0.78 8.24
C ARG A 222 -22.78 0.48 7.77
N LYS A 223 -23.68 1.01 8.61
CA LYS A 223 -24.42 2.22 8.30
C LYS A 223 -23.49 3.42 8.43
N GLY A 224 -23.13 4.01 7.29
CA GLY A 224 -22.25 5.17 7.22
C GLY A 224 -20.79 4.84 6.90
N GLU A 225 -20.45 3.57 6.62
CA GLU A 225 -19.16 3.23 6.05
C GLU A 225 -18.99 3.90 4.69
N LYS A 226 -17.78 4.37 4.41
CA LYS A 226 -17.45 4.91 3.08
C LYS A 226 -17.55 3.81 2.03
N THR A 227 -17.91 4.23 0.83
CA THR A 227 -18.00 3.33 -0.32
C THR A 227 -16.71 3.38 -1.12
N ARG A 228 -16.36 2.26 -1.75
CA ARG A 228 -15.26 2.20 -2.70
C ARG A 228 -15.76 2.11 -4.14
N ILE A 229 -14.87 2.49 -5.05
CA ILE A 229 -15.04 2.21 -6.48
C ILE A 229 -15.30 0.72 -6.77
N HIS A 230 -15.94 0.46 -7.90
CA HIS A 230 -16.06 -0.89 -8.42
C HIS A 230 -14.67 -1.45 -8.79
N VAL A 231 -14.30 -2.56 -8.16
CA VAL A 231 -13.07 -3.30 -8.46
C VAL A 231 -13.44 -4.45 -9.38
N ALA A 232 -12.91 -4.44 -10.59
CA ALA A 232 -13.23 -5.41 -11.64
C ALA A 232 -12.62 -6.80 -11.37
N GLY A 233 -11.56 -6.86 -10.57
CA GLY A 233 -10.94 -8.10 -10.14
C GLY A 233 -9.86 -7.85 -9.10
N ALA A 234 -9.54 -8.89 -8.33
CA ALA A 234 -8.47 -8.87 -7.35
C ALA A 234 -7.61 -10.11 -7.52
N PHE A 235 -6.30 -9.91 -7.55
CA PHE A 235 -5.30 -10.96 -7.50
C PHE A 235 -4.49 -10.81 -6.22
N VAL A 236 -4.39 -11.89 -5.46
CA VAL A 236 -3.78 -11.86 -4.14
C VAL A 236 -2.83 -13.03 -4.00
N LEU A 237 -1.57 -12.73 -3.72
CA LEU A 237 -0.55 -13.71 -3.39
C LEU A 237 -0.18 -13.53 -1.91
N CYS A 238 -0.85 -14.25 -1.02
CA CYS A 238 -0.57 -14.23 0.43
C CYS A 238 0.13 -15.53 0.84
N PRO A 239 1.45 -15.70 0.62
CA PRO A 239 2.16 -16.77 1.30
C PRO A 239 2.03 -16.49 2.80
N MET A 240 1.35 -17.38 3.51
CA MET A 240 1.28 -17.34 4.97
C MET A 240 2.69 -17.58 5.48
N VAL A 241 3.29 -16.57 6.12
CA VAL A 241 4.39 -16.83 7.05
C VAL A 241 3.74 -17.45 8.29
N GLU A 242 3.52 -18.77 8.28
CA GLU A 242 3.40 -19.52 9.54
C GLU A 242 4.79 -19.54 10.19
N GLY A 243 5.15 -18.42 10.83
CA GLY A 243 6.51 -18.16 11.30
C GLY A 243 6.62 -16.94 12.22
N SER A 244 5.85 -16.97 13.32
CA SER A 244 6.14 -16.33 14.61
C SER A 244 6.50 -14.83 14.67
N LEU A 245 5.51 -14.05 15.14
CA LEU A 245 5.70 -12.89 16.02
C LEU A 245 6.68 -13.20 17.19
N PRO A 246 7.21 -12.20 17.93
CA PRO A 246 8.43 -12.27 18.77
C PRO A 246 8.50 -13.31 19.92
N LEU A 247 7.52 -14.22 20.04
CA LEU A 247 7.63 -15.44 20.84
C LEU A 247 8.58 -16.49 20.22
N ALA A 248 9.01 -16.31 18.96
CA ALA A 248 9.95 -17.20 18.25
C ALA A 248 11.27 -17.48 19.00
N LYS A 249 11.75 -16.52 19.80
CA LYS A 249 12.99 -16.69 20.58
C LYS A 249 12.84 -17.69 21.74
N ALA A 250 11.62 -17.97 22.20
CA ALA A 250 11.37 -18.91 23.29
C ALA A 250 11.34 -20.38 22.84
N VAL A 251 11.30 -20.66 21.53
CA VAL A 251 11.17 -22.01 20.95
C VAL A 251 12.37 -22.39 20.07
N ARG A 252 13.41 -21.54 20.02
CA ARG A 252 14.66 -21.84 19.31
C ARG A 252 15.34 -23.06 19.93
N GLY A 253 15.45 -24.13 19.14
CA GLY A 253 16.26 -25.31 19.46
C GLY A 253 15.58 -26.43 20.26
N ASN A 254 14.25 -26.44 20.42
CA ASN A 254 13.57 -27.44 21.27
C ASN A 254 12.48 -28.29 20.59
N VAL A 255 12.31 -28.23 19.26
CA VAL A 255 11.21 -28.99 18.61
C VAL A 255 11.56 -29.70 17.30
N SER A 256 12.75 -29.50 16.73
CA SER A 256 13.24 -30.33 15.63
C SER A 256 14.76 -30.23 15.51
N ASP A 257 15.43 -31.39 15.46
CA ASP A 257 16.88 -31.50 15.22
C ASP A 257 17.22 -31.59 13.73
N ASP A 258 16.24 -31.37 12.83
CA ASP A 258 16.45 -31.44 11.37
C ASP A 258 16.99 -30.12 10.80
N PRO A 259 18.26 -30.06 10.37
CA PRO A 259 18.87 -28.85 9.83
C PRO A 259 18.23 -28.36 8.51
N LYS A 260 17.41 -29.17 7.81
CA LYS A 260 16.67 -28.71 6.62
C LYS A 260 15.57 -27.72 6.94
N VAL A 261 15.00 -27.78 8.15
CA VAL A 261 13.92 -26.87 8.56
C VAL A 261 14.42 -25.42 8.64
N GLU A 262 15.68 -25.20 9.02
CA GLU A 262 16.30 -23.87 9.00
C GLU A 262 16.62 -23.42 7.56
N GLU A 263 17.10 -24.31 6.69
CA GLU A 263 17.44 -23.98 5.30
C GLU A 263 16.19 -23.65 4.45
N ASP A 264 15.10 -24.41 4.64
CA ASP A 264 13.81 -24.14 4.00
C ASP A 264 13.19 -22.83 4.51
N PHE A 265 13.36 -22.51 5.80
CA PHE A 265 12.87 -21.26 6.42
C PHE A 265 13.52 -19.99 5.84
N PHE A 266 14.77 -20.06 5.38
CA PHE A 266 15.48 -18.93 4.78
C PHE A 266 15.35 -18.85 3.24
N SER A 267 14.60 -19.75 2.59
CA SER A 267 14.65 -19.94 1.13
C SER A 267 13.57 -19.22 0.28
N ASP A 268 12.56 -18.58 0.88
CA ASP A 268 11.35 -18.10 0.16
C ASP A 268 11.13 -16.58 0.33
N LEU A 269 10.74 -15.74 -0.65
CA LEU A 269 10.97 -15.62 -2.09
C LEU A 269 10.61 -14.16 -2.46
N MET A 270 11.09 -13.69 -3.63
CA MET A 270 10.72 -12.46 -4.35
C MET A 270 11.61 -11.22 -4.13
N LEU A 271 12.34 -10.90 -5.20
CA LEU A 271 13.19 -9.72 -5.45
C LEU A 271 14.70 -9.86 -5.18
N LYS A 272 15.22 -11.09 -5.13
CA LYS A 272 16.63 -11.36 -5.44
C LYS A 272 16.75 -12.05 -6.80
N VAL A 273 17.80 -11.70 -7.55
CA VAL A 273 18.35 -12.57 -8.60
C VAL A 273 18.63 -13.92 -7.96
N GLY A 274 18.15 -15.01 -8.56
CA GLY A 274 18.42 -16.36 -8.07
C GLY A 274 19.91 -16.58 -7.86
N SER A 275 20.29 -17.41 -6.89
CA SER A 275 21.71 -17.73 -6.68
C SER A 275 22.33 -18.41 -7.91
N ASP A 276 21.49 -19.04 -8.73
CA ASP A 276 21.79 -19.64 -10.02
C ASP A 276 20.56 -19.61 -10.94
N GLU A 277 20.74 -20.06 -12.19
CA GLU A 277 19.69 -20.08 -13.21
C GLU A 277 18.51 -21.00 -12.85
N ALA A 278 18.71 -22.08 -12.09
CA ALA A 278 17.65 -23.02 -11.75
C ALA A 278 16.75 -22.49 -10.63
N ASP A 279 17.33 -21.77 -9.67
CA ASP A 279 16.60 -21.02 -8.64
C ASP A 279 15.86 -19.83 -9.27
N ASP A 280 16.50 -19.09 -10.19
CA ASP A 280 15.84 -17.99 -10.89
C ASP A 280 14.68 -18.50 -11.76
N GLU A 281 14.81 -19.63 -12.45
CA GLU A 281 13.73 -20.23 -13.25
C GLU A 281 12.50 -20.59 -12.40
N LYS A 282 12.67 -21.07 -11.16
CA LYS A 282 11.55 -21.31 -10.23
C LYS A 282 10.89 -20.00 -9.78
N ARG A 283 11.69 -18.96 -9.52
CA ARG A 283 11.20 -17.63 -9.11
C ARG A 283 10.47 -16.92 -10.25
N GLN A 284 10.98 -17.05 -11.48
CA GLN A 284 10.37 -16.54 -12.70
C GLN A 284 9.16 -17.37 -13.13
N ARG A 285 9.00 -18.62 -12.65
CA ARG A 285 7.84 -19.46 -12.96
C ARG A 285 6.53 -18.83 -12.48
N VAL A 286 6.54 -18.18 -11.32
CA VAL A 286 5.38 -17.42 -10.83
C VAL A 286 5.06 -16.23 -11.74
N LEU A 287 6.08 -15.52 -12.25
CA LEU A 287 5.91 -14.44 -13.24
C LEU A 287 5.44 -14.99 -14.60
N ALA A 288 5.91 -16.16 -15.01
CA ALA A 288 5.47 -16.86 -16.22
C ALA A 288 4.04 -17.38 -16.07
N ASP A 289 3.64 -17.83 -14.88
CA ASP A 289 2.28 -18.24 -14.55
C ASP A 289 1.35 -17.02 -14.47
N TRP A 290 1.83 -15.87 -13.95
CA TRP A 290 1.11 -14.59 -14.02
C TRP A 290 0.91 -14.16 -15.47
N LYS A 291 1.96 -14.24 -16.29
CA LYS A 291 1.89 -13.97 -17.73
C LYS A 291 0.90 -14.91 -18.42
N SER A 292 0.97 -16.22 -18.14
CA SER A 292 0.08 -17.24 -18.72
C SER A 292 -1.38 -17.05 -18.29
N TRP A 293 -1.63 -16.79 -17.00
CA TRP A 293 -2.97 -16.52 -16.46
C TRP A 293 -3.57 -15.25 -17.03
N LEU A 294 -2.76 -14.18 -17.16
CA LEU A 294 -3.16 -12.94 -17.83
C LEU A 294 -3.47 -13.20 -19.32
N LEU A 295 -2.63 -13.94 -20.04
CA LEU A 295 -2.84 -14.28 -21.46
C LEU A 295 -4.07 -15.16 -21.72
N GLN A 296 -4.53 -15.94 -20.73
CA GLN A 296 -5.71 -16.80 -20.85
C GLN A 296 -7.03 -16.07 -20.56
N ARG A 297 -7.01 -14.99 -19.79
CA ARG A 297 -8.21 -14.30 -19.28
C ARG A 297 -8.35 -12.86 -19.72
N CYS A 298 -7.26 -12.28 -20.22
CA CYS A 298 -7.32 -11.16 -21.11
C CYS A 298 -7.70 -11.75 -22.45
#